data_AF-A0AAD7LL39-F1
#
_entry.id   AF-A0AAD7LL39-F1
#
_cell.length_a   1.000
_cell.length_b   1.000
_cell.length_c   1.000
_cell.angle_alpha   90.00
_cell.angle_beta   90.00
_cell.angle_gamma   90.00
#
_symmetry.space_group_name_H-M   'P 1'
#
loop_
_entity.id
_entity.type
_entity.pdbx_description
1 polymer ?
#
loop_
_entity_poly.entity_id
_entity_poly.type
_entity_poly.pdbx_seq_one_letter_code
_entity_poly.pdbx_strand_id
1 'polypeptide(L)'
;MLAFKAANPDAVFEDFIRWHSPGDWENSDIEASGSSDGLAIKDSEVNWTPRGKLSKRMSENGNLWRKIWDEAPAFPASEQKPLLDPNREGEKVNHICLHEIDMTIV
;
A
#
# COMPACT_ATOMS: atom_id res chain seq x y z
N MET A 1 -5.20 4.46 4.99
CA MET A 1 -6.12 3.30 4.93
C MET A 1 -7.54 3.69 4.51
N LEU A 2 -8.12 4.79 5.02
CA LEU A 2 -9.52 5.17 4.77
C LEU A 2 -9.89 5.22 3.27
N ALA A 3 -9.12 5.96 2.46
CA ALA A 3 -9.37 6.09 1.03
C ALA A 3 -9.21 4.77 0.28
N PHE A 4 -8.26 3.94 0.71
CA PHE A 4 -8.03 2.62 0.14
C PHE A 4 -9.25 1.70 0.37
N LYS A 5 -9.81 1.70 1.58
CA LYS A 5 -11.05 0.97 1.88
C LYS A 5 -12.26 1.52 1.11
N ALA A 6 -12.36 2.84 0.95
CA ALA A 6 -13.43 3.44 0.16
C ALA A 6 -13.36 3.06 -1.32
N ALA A 7 -12.15 2.99 -1.89
CA ALA A 7 -11.94 2.60 -3.27
C ALA A 7 -12.06 1.08 -3.51
N ASN A 8 -11.84 0.26 -2.47
CA ASN A 8 -11.84 -1.20 -2.55
C ASN A 8 -12.70 -1.79 -1.42
N PRO A 9 -14.04 -1.87 -1.59
CA PRO A 9 -14.96 -2.28 -0.53
C PRO A 9 -14.75 -3.69 0.03
N ASP A 10 -14.29 -4.61 -0.83
CA ASP A 10 -14.06 -6.02 -0.47
C ASP A 10 -12.60 -6.30 -0.05
N ALA A 11 -11.76 -5.28 -0.01
CA ALA A 11 -10.34 -5.46 0.30
C ALA A 11 -10.14 -5.83 1.77
N VAL A 12 -9.25 -6.79 2.00
CA VAL A 12 -8.80 -7.17 3.33
C VAL A 12 -7.47 -6.50 3.67
N PHE A 13 -7.03 -6.66 4.92
CA PHE A 13 -5.77 -6.07 5.40
C PHE A 13 -4.58 -6.55 4.54
N GLU A 14 -4.60 -7.80 4.12
CA GLU A 14 -3.59 -8.43 3.28
C GLU A 14 -3.45 -7.73 1.93
N ASP A 15 -4.56 -7.30 1.32
CA ASP A 15 -4.54 -6.53 0.07
C ASP A 15 -3.92 -5.15 0.26
N PHE A 16 -4.21 -4.52 1.39
CA PHE A 16 -3.60 -3.25 1.74
C PHE A 16 -2.07 -3.38 1.92
N ILE A 17 -1.60 -4.45 2.55
CA ILE A 17 -0.16 -4.69 2.73
C ILE A 17 0.52 -4.98 1.40
N ARG A 18 -0.09 -5.80 0.53
CA ARG A 18 0.45 -6.05 -0.82
C ARG A 18 0.65 -4.77 -1.62
N TRP A 19 -0.23 -3.79 -1.45
CA TRP A 19 -0.14 -2.50 -2.13
C TRP A 19 0.82 -1.51 -1.43
N HIS A 20 0.71 -1.37 -0.11
CA HIS A 20 1.40 -0.33 0.66
C HIS A 20 2.81 -0.74 1.11
N SER A 21 3.02 -2.02 1.38
CA SER A 21 4.33 -2.56 1.79
C SER A 21 4.58 -3.92 1.12
N PRO A 22 4.94 -3.93 -0.17
CA PRO A 22 5.24 -5.16 -0.90
C PRO A 22 6.32 -6.03 -0.20
N GLY A 23 7.26 -5.42 0.51
CA GLY A 23 8.29 -6.13 1.27
C GLY A 23 7.78 -6.83 2.54
N ASP A 24 6.57 -6.51 3.01
CA ASP A 24 5.90 -7.22 4.11
C ASP A 24 4.95 -8.31 3.62
N TRP A 25 4.94 -8.61 2.31
CA TRP A 25 4.24 -9.75 1.74
C TRP A 25 5.25 -10.84 1.37
N GLU A 26 5.22 -11.94 2.10
CA GLU A 26 6.03 -13.13 1.82
C GLU A 26 5.27 -14.00 0.83
N ASN A 27 5.79 -14.16 -0.39
CA ASN A 27 5.23 -15.16 -1.31
C ASN A 27 5.36 -16.54 -0.66
N SER A 28 4.28 -17.32 -0.70
CA SER A 28 4.41 -18.73 -0.37
C SER A 28 5.20 -19.35 -1.52
N ASP A 29 6.41 -19.81 -1.24
CA ASP A 29 7.16 -20.69 -2.12
C ASP A 29 6.42 -22.04 -2.23
N ILE A 30 5.19 -22.03 -2.73
CA ILE A 30 4.70 -23.13 -3.53
C ILE A 30 5.45 -22.96 -4.82
N GLU A 31 6.67 -23.48 -4.80
CA GLU A 31 7.47 -23.84 -5.94
C GLU A 31 6.56 -24.03 -7.15
N ALA A 32 6.91 -23.38 -8.23
CA ALA A 32 6.72 -23.94 -9.54
C ALA A 32 7.48 -25.27 -9.63
N SER A 33 7.13 -26.25 -8.77
CA SER A 33 7.25 -27.67 -9.06
C SER A 33 6.20 -27.99 -10.12
N GLY A 34 6.36 -27.33 -11.27
CA GLY A 34 6.06 -27.95 -12.55
C GLY A 34 6.94 -29.18 -12.61
N SER A 35 6.46 -30.26 -12.00
CA SER A 35 6.76 -31.60 -12.46
C SER A 35 6.53 -31.54 -13.95
N SER A 36 7.61 -31.72 -14.71
CA SER A 36 7.56 -31.99 -16.12
C SER A 36 6.70 -33.24 -16.32
N ASP A 37 5.42 -33.06 -16.56
CA ASP A 37 4.71 -34.01 -17.40
C ASP A 37 3.61 -33.28 -18.17
N GLY A 38 3.72 -33.36 -19.48
CA GLY A 38 2.87 -32.61 -20.39
C GLY A 38 1.47 -33.19 -20.37
N LEU A 39 0.49 -32.38 -20.01
CA LEU A 39 -0.87 -32.58 -20.50
C LEU A 39 -1.54 -31.22 -20.74
N ALA A 40 -1.85 -30.99 -22.01
CA ALA A 40 -2.58 -29.84 -22.50
C ALA A 40 -4.04 -29.83 -22.00
N ILE A 41 -4.69 -28.66 -22.14
CA ILE A 41 -6.12 -28.34 -21.96
C ILE A 41 -6.48 -28.01 -20.50
N LYS A 42 -6.94 -26.81 -20.13
CA LYS A 42 -8.11 -26.04 -20.62
C LYS A 42 -7.97 -24.59 -20.13
N ASP A 43 -8.53 -23.61 -20.86
CA ASP A 43 -8.69 -22.20 -20.46
C ASP A 43 -9.48 -22.06 -19.13
N SER A 44 -8.81 -22.39 -18.03
CA SER A 44 -9.38 -22.48 -16.69
C SER A 44 -8.78 -21.33 -15.92
N GLU A 45 -9.63 -20.40 -15.50
CA GLU A 45 -9.39 -19.32 -14.54
C GLU A 45 -7.94 -19.25 -14.07
N VAL A 46 -7.19 -18.26 -14.57
CA VAL A 46 -5.98 -17.80 -13.88
C VAL A 46 -6.45 -17.51 -12.46
N ASN A 47 -6.14 -18.42 -11.55
CA ASN A 47 -6.57 -18.33 -10.18
C ASN A 47 -5.76 -17.18 -9.57
N TRP A 48 -6.30 -15.97 -9.70
CA TRP A 48 -5.74 -14.71 -9.19
C TRP A 48 -5.72 -14.68 -7.65
N THR A 49 -5.93 -15.81 -6.96
CA THR A 49 -5.76 -15.85 -5.52
C THR A 49 -4.34 -15.44 -5.18
N PRO A 50 -4.18 -14.37 -4.38
CA PRO A 50 -2.88 -13.93 -3.94
C PRO A 50 -2.24 -15.04 -3.12
N ARG A 51 -1.24 -15.71 -3.70
CA ARG A 51 -0.44 -16.71 -2.99
C ARG A 51 0.60 -15.99 -2.15
N GLY A 52 0.49 -16.12 -0.84
CA GLY A 52 1.43 -15.52 0.09
C GLY A 52 0.85 -15.32 1.47
N LYS A 53 1.69 -14.79 2.35
CA LYS A 53 1.36 -14.51 3.75
C LYS A 53 2.02 -13.20 4.16
N LEU A 54 1.51 -12.64 5.24
CA LEU A 54 2.10 -11.46 5.86
C LEU A 54 3.47 -11.78 6.47
N SER A 55 4.37 -10.80 6.45
CA SER A 55 5.66 -10.89 7.13
C SER A 55 5.48 -11.14 8.62
N LYS A 56 6.52 -11.66 9.29
CA LYS A 56 6.51 -11.85 10.75
C LYS A 56 6.08 -10.59 11.51
N ARG A 57 6.58 -9.43 11.10
CA ARG A 57 6.24 -8.12 11.69
C ARG A 57 4.76 -7.79 11.53
N MET A 58 4.20 -8.10 10.36
CA MET A 58 2.83 -7.72 10.00
C MET A 58 1.77 -8.73 10.47
N SER A 59 2.20 -9.97 10.76
CA SER A 59 1.38 -11.06 11.32
C SER A 59 1.38 -11.12 12.85
N GLU A 60 2.21 -10.32 13.53
CA GLU A 60 2.35 -10.36 14.98
C GLU A 60 1.04 -10.00 15.72
N ASN A 61 0.77 -10.71 16.81
CA ASN A 61 -0.40 -10.43 17.65
C ASN A 61 -0.27 -9.03 18.27
N GLY A 62 -1.32 -8.22 18.16
CA GLY A 62 -1.33 -6.85 18.66
C GLY A 62 -0.67 -5.82 17.72
N ASN A 63 -0.35 -6.19 16.48
CA ASN A 63 0.16 -5.29 15.45
C ASN A 63 -0.68 -4.01 15.35
N LEU A 64 -0.02 -2.86 15.54
CA LEU A 64 -0.64 -1.54 15.47
C LEU A 64 -1.28 -1.26 14.09
N TRP A 65 -0.65 -1.73 13.00
CA TRP A 65 -1.19 -1.57 11.65
C TRP A 65 -2.53 -2.27 11.47
N ARG A 66 -2.68 -3.47 12.06
CA ARG A 66 -3.94 -4.20 12.02
C ARG A 66 -5.02 -3.49 12.83
N LYS A 67 -4.69 -3.00 14.02
CA LYS A 67 -5.63 -2.19 14.84
C LYS A 67 -6.10 -0.94 14.10
N ILE A 68 -5.17 -0.16 13.55
CA ILE A 68 -5.51 1.04 12.77
C ILE A 68 -6.35 0.67 11.55
N TRP A 69 -6.05 -0.46 10.89
CA TRP A 69 -6.88 -0.95 9.79
C TRP A 69 -8.29 -1.25 10.27
N ASP A 70 -8.49 -2.00 11.35
CA ASP A 70 -9.80 -2.37 11.84
C ASP A 70 -10.64 -1.15 12.29
N GLU A 71 -9.99 -0.17 12.92
CA GLU A 71 -10.62 1.08 13.37
C GLU A 71 -10.92 2.07 12.22
N ALA A 72 -10.17 2.00 11.11
CA ALA A 72 -10.31 2.94 10.01
C ALA A 72 -11.63 2.72 9.22
N PRO A 73 -12.51 3.73 9.13
CA PRO A 73 -13.69 3.64 8.28
C PRO A 73 -13.33 3.75 6.79
N ALA A 74 -14.20 3.28 5.91
CA ALA A 74 -14.11 3.58 4.48
C ALA A 74 -14.52 5.04 4.26
N PHE A 75 -13.58 5.89 3.85
CA PHE A 75 -13.85 7.32 3.63
C PHE A 75 -13.02 7.85 2.46
N PRO A 76 -13.64 8.44 1.42
CA PRO A 76 -12.94 8.83 0.20
C PRO A 76 -11.94 9.96 0.42
N ALA A 77 -10.87 9.99 -0.37
CA ALA A 77 -9.80 11.00 -0.22
C ALA A 77 -10.30 12.43 -0.41
N SER A 78 -11.29 12.64 -1.28
CA SER A 78 -11.88 13.95 -1.56
C SER A 78 -12.62 14.57 -0.38
N GLU A 79 -13.09 13.75 0.57
CA GLU A 79 -13.83 14.20 1.75
C GLU A 79 -12.95 14.26 3.00
N GLN A 80 -11.73 13.71 2.93
CA GLN A 80 -10.78 13.75 4.03
C GLN A 80 -10.25 15.17 4.26
N LYS A 81 -10.12 15.55 5.54
CA LYS A 81 -9.47 16.79 5.91
C LYS A 81 -8.03 16.79 5.37
N PRO A 82 -7.61 17.79 4.57
CA PRO A 82 -6.24 17.89 4.10
C PRO A 82 -5.26 17.89 5.27
N LEU A 83 -4.20 17.08 5.16
CA LEU A 83 -3.13 17.02 6.16
C LEU A 83 -2.26 18.27 6.14
N LEU A 84 -2.09 18.84 4.95
CA LEU A 84 -1.28 20.02 4.69
C LEU A 84 -2.18 21.19 4.34
N ASP A 85 -1.79 22.38 4.79
CA ASP A 85 -2.39 23.64 4.38
C ASP A 85 -1.64 24.13 3.13
N PRO A 86 -2.27 24.12 1.94
CA PRO A 86 -1.60 24.50 0.70
C PRO A 86 -1.00 25.91 0.73
N ASN A 87 -1.63 26.85 1.44
CA ASN A 87 -1.15 28.23 1.51
C ASN A 87 0.13 28.31 2.34
N ARG A 88 0.12 27.68 3.51
CA ARG A 88 1.27 27.65 4.42
C ARG A 88 2.44 26.86 3.83
N GLU A 89 2.19 25.75 3.14
CA GLU A 89 3.26 25.01 2.46
C GLU A 89 3.82 25.80 1.27
N GLY A 90 2.98 26.54 0.53
CA GLY A 90 3.41 27.44 -0.53
C GLY A 90 4.35 28.55 -0.04
N GLU A 91 4.07 29.13 1.13
CA GLU A 91 4.96 30.13 1.77
C GLU A 91 6.31 29.53 2.15
N LYS A 92 6.36 28.30 2.70
CA LYS A 92 7.63 27.64 3.01
C LYS A 92 8.49 27.42 1.77
N VAL A 93 7.87 27.04 0.65
CA VAL A 93 8.59 26.87 -0.63
C VAL A 93 9.16 28.20 -1.12
N ASN A 94 8.42 29.31 -0.98
CA ASN A 94 8.96 30.64 -1.30
C ASN A 94 10.20 30.97 -0.48
N HIS A 95 10.19 30.68 0.83
CA HIS A 95 11.36 30.95 1.68
C HIS A 95 12.56 30.06 1.37
N ILE A 96 12.34 28.79 1.01
CA ILE A 96 13.42 27.86 0.62
C ILE A 96 14.02 28.28 -0.74
N CYS A 97 13.17 28.55 -1.74
CA CYS A 97 13.64 28.94 -3.07
C CYS A 97 14.35 30.30 -3.08
N LEU A 98 13.92 31.27 -2.26
CA LEU A 98 14.61 32.56 -2.15
C LEU A 98 15.99 32.43 -1.46
N HIS A 99 16.13 31.53 -0.49
CA HIS A 99 17.42 31.30 0.17
C HIS A 99 18.43 30.60 -0.75
N GLU A 100 17.99 29.71 -1.66
CA GLU A 100 18.85 29.11 -2.68
C GLU A 100 19.25 30.09 -3.80
N ILE A 101 18.38 31.05 -4.14
CA ILE A 101 18.68 32.09 -5.13
C ILE A 101 19.72 33.08 -4.58
N ASP A 102 19.61 33.50 -3.31
CA ASP A 102 20.59 34.40 -2.68
C ASP A 102 21.98 33.74 -2.52
N MET A 103 22.05 32.42 -2.36
CA MET A 103 23.31 31.65 -2.28
C MET A 103 23.95 31.34 -3.65
N THR A 104 23.27 31.65 -4.77
CA THR A 104 23.77 31.43 -6.14
C THR A 104 24.20 32.74 -6.83
N ILE A 105 23.91 33.90 -6.24
CA ILE A 105 24.22 35.24 -6.80
C ILE A 105 25.37 35.96 -6.03
N VAL A 106 26.13 35.25 -5.19
CA VAL A 106 27.40 35.75 -4.60
C VAL A 106 28.59 34.93 -5.06
#